data_AF-A0A2V7I6I1-F1
#
_entry.id   AF-A0A2V7I6I1-F1
#
_cell.length_a   1.000
_cell.length_b   1.000
_cell.length_c   1.000
_cell.angle_alpha   90.00
_cell.angle_beta   90.00
_cell.angle_gamma   90.00
#
_symmetry.space_group_name_H-M   'P 1'
#
loop_
_entity.id
_entity.type
_entity.pdbx_description
1 polymer ?
#
loop_
_entity_poly.entity_id
_entity_poly.type
_entity_poly.pdbx_seq_one_letter_code
_entity_poly.pdbx_strand_id
1 'polypeptide(L)' 'MLRFLTATVVTLLVTEAAVIATSVYLHRGLAHRALRLHPIADFLFRCILWISTGQNRREWVAVHRKH' A
#
# COMPACT_ATOMS: atom_id res chain seq x y z
N MET A 1 -3.72 -26.74 13.99
CA MET A 1 -3.50 -26.69 12.54
C MET A 1 -4.31 -25.59 11.86
N LEU A 2 -5.66 -25.59 11.94
CA LEU A 2 -6.51 -24.57 11.29
C LEU A 2 -6.18 -23.13 11.69
N ARG A 3 -5.99 -22.84 12.99
CA ARG A 3 -5.63 -21.49 13.49
C ARG A 3 -4.31 -20.96 12.92
N PHE A 4 -3.32 -21.84 12.76
CA PHE A 4 -2.03 -21.47 12.18
C PHE A 4 -2.19 -21.12 10.70
N LEU A 5 -2.93 -21.94 9.95
CA LEU A 5 -3.22 -21.66 8.54
C LEU A 5 -3.97 -20.33 8.39
N THR A 6 -4.98 -20.07 9.23
CA THR A 6 -5.71 -18.80 9.23
C THR A 6 -4.78 -17.63 9.49
N ALA A 7 -3.92 -17.69 10.51
CA ALA A 7 -2.96 -16.63 10.81
C ALA A 7 -2.00 -16.39 9.64
N THR A 8 -1.46 -17.44 9.03
CA THR A 8 -0.57 -17.32 7.87
C THR A 8 -1.25 -16.66 6.68
N VAL A 9 -2.47 -17.09 6.34
CA VAL A 9 -3.23 -16.51 5.23
C VAL A 9 -3.55 -15.04 5.49
N VAL A 10 -4.01 -14.70 6.70
CA VAL A 10 -4.30 -13.31 7.07
C VAL A 10 -3.05 -12.44 6.97
N THR A 11 -1.93 -12.89 7.53
CA THR A 11 -0.65 -12.16 7.47
C THR A 11 -0.18 -11.95 6.04
N LEU A 12 -0.27 -12.99 5.18
CA LEU A 12 0.08 -12.88 3.77
C LEU A 12 -0.78 -11.84 3.07
N LEU A 13 -2.10 -11.89 3.23
CA LEU A 13 -3.00 -10.94 2.58
C LEU A 13 -2.74 -9.49 3.01
N VAL A 14 -2.53 -9.25 4.31
CA VAL A 14 -2.25 -7.91 4.83
C VAL A 14 -0.90 -7.40 4.33
N THR A 15 0.12 -8.25 4.35
CA THR A 15 1.48 -7.89 3.91
C THR A 15 1.52 -7.58 2.42
N GLU A 16 0.95 -8.46 1.59
CA GLU A 16 0.90 -8.26 0.14
C GLU A 16 0.09 -7.00 -0.22
N ALA A 17 -1.04 -6.76 0.44
CA ALA A 17 -1.81 -5.54 0.22
C ALA A 17 -0.99 -4.27 0.54
N ALA A 18 -0.23 -4.26 1.64
CA ALA A 18 0.64 -3.14 2.01
C ALA A 18 1.82 -2.96 1.03
N VAL A 19 2.43 -4.05 0.58
CA VAL A 19 3.51 -4.04 -0.42
C VAL A 19 3.01 -3.49 -1.76
N ILE A 20 1.85 -3.96 -2.23
CA ILE A 20 1.24 -3.48 -3.47
C ILE A 20 0.87 -1.99 -3.34
N ALA A 21 0.29 -1.57 -2.22
CA ALA A 21 -0.02 -0.16 -1.99
C ALA A 21 1.24 0.72 -1.98
N THR A 22 2.33 0.26 -1.38
CA THR A 22 3.59 1.02 -1.39
C THR A 22 4.21 1.07 -2.80
N SER A 23 4.26 -0.06 -3.50
CA SER A 23 4.93 -0.19 -4.80
C SER A 23 4.15 0.42 -5.96
N VAL A 24 2.84 0.18 -6.04
CA VAL A 24 2.00 0.68 -7.14
C VAL A 24 1.52 2.08 -6.84
N TYR A 25 0.93 2.31 -5.66
CA TYR A 25 0.28 3.58 -5.37
C TYR A 25 1.27 4.66 -4.96
N LEU A 26 2.03 4.46 -3.87
CA LEU A 26 2.94 5.49 -3.37
C LEU A 26 4.13 5.72 -4.32
N HIS A 27 4.79 4.65 -4.74
CA HIS A 27 6.01 4.72 -5.54
C HIS A 27 5.72 5.07 -7.01
N ARG A 28 5.07 4.16 -7.75
CA ARG A 28 4.85 4.36 -9.19
C ARG A 28 3.82 5.45 -9.49
N GLY A 29 2.72 5.50 -8.74
CA GLY A 29 1.65 6.48 -8.91
C GLY A 29 2.03 7.86 -8.40
N LEU A 30 2.16 8.05 -7.09
CA LEU A 30 2.30 9.39 -6.50
C LEU A 30 3.72 9.96 -6.61
N ALA A 31 4.75 9.17 -6.34
CA ALA A 31 6.13 9.66 -6.36
C ALA A 31 6.62 9.92 -7.78
N HIS A 32 6.51 8.91 -8.66
CA HIS A 32 7.08 8.95 -10.01
C HIS A 32 6.09 9.24 -11.13
N ARG A 33 4.78 9.24 -10.87
CA ARG A 33 3.73 9.52 -11.87
C ARG A 33 3.83 8.64 -13.13
N ALA A 34 4.29 7.40 -12.98
CA ALA A 34 4.46 6.43 -14.07
C ALA A 34 3.12 5.83 -14.57
N LEU A 35 2.05 5.97 -13.79
CA LEU A 35 0.70 5.52 -14.14
C LEU A 35 -0.35 6.47 -13.58
N ARG A 36 -1.56 6.44 -14.16
CA ARG A 36 -2.74 7.13 -13.64
C ARG A 36 -3.68 6.12 -12.98
N LEU A 37 -4.15 6.44 -11.78
CA LEU A 37 -5.06 5.57 -11.04
C LEU A 37 -6.51 6.00 -11.24
N HIS A 38 -7.39 5.02 -11.39
CA HIS A 38 -8.82 5.25 -11.31
C HIS A 38 -9.19 5.76 -9.91
N PRO A 39 -10.14 6.70 -9.75
CA PRO A 39 -10.51 7.26 -8.45
C PRO A 39 -10.89 6.21 -7.38
N ILE A 40 -11.53 5.11 -7.81
CA ILE A 40 -11.86 3.98 -6.93
C ILE A 40 -10.59 3.30 -6.40
N ALA A 41 -9.62 3.02 -7.28
CA ALA A 41 -8.37 2.39 -6.87
C ALA A 41 -7.58 3.31 -5.91
N ASP A 42 -7.56 4.61 -6.20
CA ASP A 42 -6.96 5.62 -5.32
C ASP A 42 -7.61 5.68 -3.92
N PHE A 43 -8.94 5.50 -3.83
CA PHE A 43 -9.62 5.34 -2.54
C PHE A 43 -9.26 4.02 -1.84
N LEU A 44 -9.28 2.90 -2.55
CA LEU A 44 -8.96 1.60 -1.96
C LEU A 44 -7.52 1.55 -1.44
N PHE A 45 -6.55 2.08 -2.18
CA PHE A 45 -5.17 2.14 -1.71
C PHE A 45 -4.99 3.04 -0.47
N ARG A 46 -5.77 4.12 -0.35
CA ARG A 46 -5.80 4.90 0.90
C ARG A 46 -6.27 4.06 2.07
N CYS A 47 -7.38 3.36 1.92
CA CYS A 47 -7.95 2.54 2.98
C CYS A 47 -6.97 1.44 3.40
N ILE A 48 -6.33 0.79 2.43
CA ILE A 48 -5.30 -0.24 2.68
C ILE A 48 -4.13 0.34 3.47
N LEU A 49 -3.56 1.47 3.04
CA LEU A 49 -2.45 2.10 3.77
C LEU A 49 -2.85 2.54 5.18
N TRP A 50 -4.06 3.07 5.34
CA TRP A 50 -4.54 3.53 6.64
C TRP A 50 -4.68 2.38 7.65
N ILE A 51 -5.29 1.26 7.24
CA ILE A 51 -5.52 0.14 8.16
C ILE A 51 -4.28 -0.74 8.37
N SER A 52 -3.37 -0.82 7.39
CA SER A 52 -2.20 -1.70 7.47
C SER A 52 -0.95 -1.02 8.05
N THR A 53 -0.53 0.13 7.51
CA THR A 53 0.76 0.75 7.89
C THR A 53 0.62 2.10 8.59
N GLY A 54 -0.54 2.76 8.48
CA GLY A 54 -0.76 4.11 9.04
C GLY A 54 0.08 5.20 8.36
N GLN A 55 0.70 4.92 7.21
CA GLN A 55 1.66 5.84 6.57
C GLN A 55 1.00 7.10 5.99
N ASN A 56 1.62 8.26 6.25
CA ASN A 56 1.26 9.48 5.56
C ASN A 56 1.82 9.49 4.13
N ARG A 57 0.92 9.46 3.16
CA ARG A 57 1.24 9.40 1.73
C ARG A 57 2.12 10.58 1.27
N ARG A 58 1.87 11.79 1.79
CA ARG A 58 2.60 13.00 1.36
C ARG A 58 4.02 12.99 1.90
N GLU A 59 4.19 12.62 3.16
CA GLU A 59 5.51 12.51 3.81
C GLU A 59 6.34 11.42 3.14
N TRP A 60 5.76 10.24 2.92
CA TRP A 60 6.44 9.14 2.23
C TRP A 60 6.91 9.56 0.84
N VAL A 61 6.04 10.19 0.04
CA VAL A 61 6.41 10.66 -1.32
C VAL A 61 7.49 11.74 -1.27
N ALA A 62 7.46 12.63 -0.28
CA ALA A 62 8.47 13.68 -0.13
C ALA A 62 9.86 13.11 0.21
N VAL A 63 9.93 12.09 1.07
CA VAL A 63 11.20 11.41 1.41
C VAL A 63 11.65 10.52 0.26
N HIS A 64 10.74 9.75 -0.35
CA HIS A 64 11.07 8.83 -1.45
C HIS A 64 11.65 9.56 -2.66
N ARG A 65 11.17 10.77 -2.97
CA ARG A 65 11.73 11.60 -4.06
C ARG A 65 13.13 12.13 -3.76
N LYS A 66 13.60 12.03 -2.51
CA LYS A 66 14.95 12.44 -2.08
C LYS A 66 15.91 11.26 -1.92
N HIS A 67 15.40 10.03 -2.01
CA HIS A 67 16.21 8.82 -2.03
C HIS A 67 16.88 8.69 -3.39
#